data_AF-A0A9D8T992-F1
#
_entry.id   AF-A0A9D8T992-F1
#
_cell.length_a   1.000
_cell.length_b   1.000
_cell.length_c   1.000
_cell.angle_alpha   90.00
_cell.angle_beta   90.00
_cell.angle_gamma   90.00
#
_symmetry.space_group_name_H-M   'P 1'
#
loop_
_entity.id
_entity.type
_entity.pdbx_description
1 polymer ?
#
loop_
_entity_poly.entity_id
_entity_poly.type
_entity_poly.pdbx_seq_one_letter_code
_entity_poly.pdbx_strand_id
1 'polypeptide(L)'
;DSLSKVAKMPLFNPNVDSLYHALSIPQAEQMLEKSIRRVESARSDFEYLKASLQRDNNRFRRSSIEYYKKFSLAFACIIFFFIGAPLGAIIRKGGIGMPAVVSVVLFIAYYLIDTAGQKLVKSGEWEAIYGMSLSTVVLLPLGIFLTVKAVNDSTLFNFESYLAVIKKLLNIKILWRFIRRKLSRFFRRLKQKNK
;
A
#
# COMPACT_ATOMS: atom_id res chain seq x y z
N ASP A 1 3.02 -2.36 -24.90
CA ASP A 1 3.35 -2.54 -26.33
C ASP A 1 4.23 -1.50 -26.99
N SER A 2 4.27 -0.24 -26.55
CA SER A 2 5.17 0.76 -27.15
C SER A 2 6.64 0.61 -26.71
N LEU A 3 6.89 0.29 -25.42
CA LEU A 3 8.26 0.15 -24.88
C LEU A 3 8.98 -1.14 -25.33
N SER A 4 8.23 -2.21 -25.59
CA SER A 4 8.78 -3.49 -26.10
C SER A 4 9.21 -3.41 -27.57
N LYS A 5 8.67 -2.44 -28.33
CA LYS A 5 9.02 -2.18 -29.73
C LYS A 5 10.29 -1.35 -29.88
N VAL A 6 10.52 -0.37 -29.00
CA VAL A 6 11.75 0.45 -28.98
C VAL A 6 12.98 -0.39 -28.64
N ALA A 7 12.83 -1.39 -27.75
CA ALA A 7 13.91 -2.32 -27.39
C ALA A 7 14.34 -3.26 -28.54
N LYS A 8 13.56 -3.35 -29.63
CA LYS A 8 13.78 -4.28 -30.76
C LYS A 8 14.22 -3.58 -32.05
N MET A 9 14.48 -2.28 -32.01
CA MET A 9 14.99 -1.58 -33.20
C MET A 9 16.42 -2.06 -33.49
N PRO A 10 16.73 -2.56 -34.71
CA PRO A 10 18.09 -2.95 -35.04
C PRO A 10 19.02 -1.75 -34.85
N LEU A 11 20.00 -1.88 -33.98
CA LEU A 11 21.04 -0.88 -33.86
C LEU A 11 21.82 -0.88 -35.17
N PHE A 12 21.77 0.23 -35.88
CA PHE A 12 22.64 0.48 -37.03
C PHE A 12 24.08 0.34 -36.52
N ASN A 13 24.77 -0.73 -36.93
CA ASN A 13 26.17 -1.00 -36.60
C ASN A 13 27.04 -0.70 -37.83
N PRO A 14 27.29 0.59 -38.15
CA PRO A 14 28.28 0.92 -39.15
C PRO A 14 29.64 0.49 -38.61
N ASN A 15 30.47 -0.13 -39.45
CA ASN A 15 31.85 -0.43 -39.11
C ASN A 15 32.60 0.90 -38.92
N VAL A 16 32.67 1.36 -37.67
CA VAL A 16 33.21 2.65 -37.28
C VAL A 16 34.69 2.77 -37.67
N ASP A 17 35.43 1.67 -37.60
CA ASP A 17 36.88 1.62 -37.86
C ASP A 17 37.19 2.00 -39.32
N SER A 18 36.39 1.51 -40.27
CA SER A 18 36.52 1.87 -41.68
C SER A 18 36.22 3.34 -41.97
N LEU A 19 35.35 3.98 -41.17
CA LEU A 19 34.98 5.39 -41.33
C LEU A 19 35.99 6.33 -40.66
N TYR A 20 36.65 5.88 -39.59
CA TYR A 20 37.74 6.61 -38.93
C TYR A 20 39.00 6.71 -39.80
N HIS A 21 39.34 5.66 -40.55
CA HIS A 21 40.51 5.66 -41.44
C HIS A 21 40.36 6.52 -42.71
N ALA A 22 39.12 6.88 -43.09
CA ALA A 22 38.83 7.67 -44.28
C ALA A 22 38.78 9.20 -44.02
N LEU A 23 39.00 9.64 -42.78
CA LEU A 23 38.73 11.00 -42.32
C LEU A 23 40.01 11.72 -41.87
N SER A 24 40.11 13.03 -42.11
CA SER A 24 41.24 13.83 -41.59
C SER A 24 41.16 13.99 -40.07
N ILE A 25 42.30 13.99 -39.37
CA ILE A 25 42.41 14.14 -37.89
C ILE A 25 41.45 15.20 -37.30
N PRO A 26 41.38 16.44 -37.82
CA PRO A 26 40.48 17.46 -37.24
C PRO A 26 38.99 17.18 -37.48
N GLN A 27 38.62 16.49 -38.55
CA GLN A 27 37.23 16.10 -38.83
C GLN A 27 36.78 14.94 -37.93
N ALA A 28 37.70 14.04 -37.57
CA ALA A 28 37.43 12.93 -36.65
C ALA A 28 37.11 13.41 -35.23
N GLU A 29 37.87 14.39 -34.71
CA GLU A 29 37.61 14.98 -33.39
C GLU A 29 36.24 15.66 -33.33
N GLN A 30 35.86 16.42 -34.36
CA GLN A 30 34.54 17.08 -34.43
C GLN A 30 33.38 16.07 -34.47
N MET A 31 33.53 14.97 -35.22
CA MET A 31 32.52 13.91 -35.28
C MET A 31 32.41 13.15 -33.95
N LEU A 32 33.55 12.86 -33.30
CA LEU A 32 33.58 12.25 -31.98
C LEU A 32 32.86 13.11 -30.95
N GLU A 33 33.19 14.41 -30.88
CA GLU A 33 32.56 15.34 -29.94
C GLU A 33 31.05 15.49 -30.20
N LYS A 34 30.63 15.50 -31.48
CA LYS A 34 29.21 15.49 -31.86
C LYS A 34 28.51 14.19 -31.45
N SER A 35 29.20 13.05 -31.56
CA SER A 35 28.67 11.75 -31.15
C SER A 35 28.53 11.64 -29.64
N ILE A 36 29.54 12.11 -28.89
CA ILE A 36 29.53 12.17 -27.41
C ILE A 36 28.37 13.05 -26.95
N ARG A 37 28.23 14.26 -27.50
CA ARG A 37 27.10 15.16 -27.19
C ARG A 37 25.75 14.52 -27.48
N ARG A 38 25.62 13.75 -28.57
CA ARG A 38 24.37 13.03 -28.89
C ARG A 38 24.09 11.91 -27.91
N VAL A 39 25.11 11.13 -27.51
CA VAL A 39 24.97 10.08 -26.50
C VAL A 39 24.60 10.66 -25.13
N GLU A 40 25.23 11.77 -24.76
CA GLU A 40 24.98 12.45 -23.48
C GLU A 40 23.58 13.07 -23.43
N SER A 41 23.14 13.72 -24.52
CA SER A 41 21.77 14.21 -24.67
C SER A 41 20.75 13.08 -24.64
N ALA A 42 20.99 11.97 -25.34
CA ALA A 42 20.09 10.82 -25.34
C ALA A 42 20.02 10.15 -23.95
N ARG A 43 21.15 10.11 -23.23
CA ARG A 43 21.20 9.63 -21.85
C ARG A 43 20.41 10.53 -20.91
N SER A 44 20.56 11.86 -21.00
CA SER A 44 19.78 12.79 -20.18
C SER A 44 18.29 12.69 -20.46
N ASP A 45 17.90 12.53 -21.73
CA ASP A 45 16.50 12.34 -22.13
C ASP A 45 15.93 11.03 -21.56
N PHE A 46 16.72 9.95 -21.55
CA PHE A 46 16.31 8.67 -20.99
C PHE A 46 16.19 8.71 -19.47
N GLU A 47 17.12 9.36 -18.78
CA GLU A 47 17.04 9.58 -17.33
C GLU A 47 15.85 10.45 -16.96
N TYR A 48 15.56 11.50 -17.74
CA TYR A 48 14.37 12.33 -17.56
C TYR A 48 13.07 11.55 -17.78
N LEU A 49 13.00 10.73 -18.83
CA LEU A 49 11.84 9.88 -19.11
C LEU A 49 11.63 8.82 -18.02
N LYS A 50 12.70 8.20 -17.53
CA LYS A 50 12.64 7.25 -16.42
C LYS A 50 12.11 7.93 -15.15
N ALA A 51 12.62 9.12 -14.85
CA ALA A 51 12.18 9.91 -13.71
C ALA A 51 10.73 10.42 -13.85
N SER A 52 10.26 10.76 -15.05
CA SER A 52 8.87 11.17 -15.29
C SER A 52 7.90 9.99 -15.14
N LEU A 53 8.23 8.82 -15.71
CA LEU A 53 7.43 7.60 -15.57
C LEU A 53 7.32 7.14 -14.11
N GLN A 54 8.41 7.21 -13.35
CA GLN A 54 8.37 6.91 -11.92
C GLN A 54 7.50 7.90 -11.13
N ARG A 55 7.55 9.20 -11.47
CA ARG A 55 6.70 10.23 -10.88
C ARG A 55 5.22 9.94 -11.16
N ASP A 56 4.88 9.63 -12.40
CA ASP A 56 3.49 9.37 -12.78
C ASP A 56 2.94 8.09 -12.13
N ASN A 57 3.70 7.00 -12.14
CA ASN A 57 3.30 5.78 -11.43
C ASN A 57 3.10 6.03 -9.93
N ASN A 58 3.96 6.82 -9.30
CA ASN A 58 3.82 7.16 -7.88
C ASN A 58 2.61 8.07 -7.61
N ARG A 59 2.24 8.96 -8.55
CA ARG A 59 1.02 9.78 -8.48
C ARG A 59 -0.24 8.92 -8.55
N PHE A 60 -0.33 8.00 -9.52
CA PHE A 60 -1.46 7.07 -9.61
C PHE A 60 -1.61 6.24 -8.34
N ARG A 61 -0.49 5.71 -7.83
CA ARG A 61 -0.47 4.90 -6.63
C ARG A 61 -0.87 5.67 -5.37
N ARG A 62 -0.38 6.91 -5.20
CA ARG A 62 -0.79 7.81 -4.09
C ARG A 62 -2.27 8.12 -4.16
N SER A 63 -2.80 8.42 -5.34
CA SER A 63 -4.22 8.72 -5.52
C SER A 63 -5.11 7.53 -5.11
N SER A 64 -4.76 6.31 -5.51
CA SER A 64 -5.49 5.11 -5.06
C SER A 64 -5.40 4.89 -3.55
N ILE A 65 -4.24 5.14 -2.92
CA ILE A 65 -4.07 5.04 -1.46
C ILE A 65 -5.02 5.98 -0.73
N GLU A 66 -5.07 7.24 -1.15
CA GLU A 66 -5.93 8.25 -0.53
C GLU A 66 -7.41 7.88 -0.65
N TYR A 67 -7.83 7.35 -1.80
CA TYR A 67 -9.20 6.90 -2.02
C TYR A 67 -9.58 5.78 -1.04
N TYR A 68 -8.78 4.71 -0.97
CA TYR A 68 -9.08 3.58 -0.07
C TYR A 68 -8.94 3.95 1.40
N LYS A 69 -8.06 4.89 1.76
CA LYS A 69 -7.93 5.42 3.12
C LYS A 69 -9.22 6.11 3.56
N LYS A 70 -9.76 7.01 2.74
CA LYS A 70 -11.03 7.72 3.03
C LYS A 70 -12.19 6.74 3.18
N PHE A 71 -12.24 5.73 2.33
CA PHE A 71 -13.25 4.67 2.42
C PHE A 71 -13.12 3.86 3.72
N SER A 72 -11.92 3.33 4.02
CA SER A 72 -11.66 2.56 5.24
C SER A 72 -11.98 3.33 6.52
N LEU A 73 -11.66 4.64 6.56
CA LEU A 73 -11.99 5.51 7.69
C LEU A 73 -13.50 5.61 7.91
N ALA A 74 -14.30 5.77 6.85
CA ALA A 74 -15.76 5.81 6.97
C ALA A 74 -16.33 4.50 7.54
N PHE A 75 -15.83 3.34 7.11
CA PHE A 75 -16.20 2.05 7.71
C PHE A 75 -15.77 1.94 9.17
N ALA A 76 -14.59 2.44 9.52
CA ALA A 76 -14.11 2.46 10.90
C ALA A 76 -15.03 3.29 11.81
N CYS A 77 -15.51 4.45 11.35
CA CYS A 77 -16.47 5.26 12.10
C CYS A 77 -17.78 4.53 12.40
N ILE A 78 -18.32 3.80 11.42
CA ILE A 78 -19.53 2.98 11.62
C ILE A 78 -19.26 1.90 12.67
N ILE A 79 -18.13 1.19 12.59
CA ILE A 79 -17.75 0.17 13.57
C ILE A 79 -17.59 0.79 14.96
N PHE A 80 -16.94 1.95 15.08
CA PHE A 80 -16.81 2.65 16.35
C PHE A 80 -18.14 3.11 16.94
N PHE A 81 -19.11 3.49 16.11
CA PHE A 81 -20.46 3.79 16.57
C PHE A 81 -21.13 2.56 17.20
N PHE A 82 -21.01 1.38 16.57
CA PHE A 82 -21.53 0.12 17.13
C PHE A 82 -20.79 -0.38 18.37
N ILE A 83 -19.54 0.04 18.60
CA ILE A 83 -18.81 -0.24 19.83
C ILE A 83 -19.18 0.77 20.92
N GLY A 84 -19.28 2.05 20.55
CA GLY A 84 -19.58 3.16 21.45
C GLY A 84 -21.03 3.17 21.95
N ALA A 85 -22.01 2.79 21.12
CA ALA A 85 -23.42 2.72 21.51
C ALA A 85 -23.69 1.74 22.67
N PRO A 86 -23.25 0.47 22.65
CA PRO A 86 -23.45 -0.47 23.76
C PRO A 86 -22.61 -0.07 24.98
N LEU A 87 -21.35 0.36 24.80
CA LEU A 87 -20.52 0.84 25.92
C LEU A 87 -21.12 2.08 26.59
N GLY A 88 -21.67 3.02 25.81
CA GLY A 88 -22.32 4.22 26.32
C GLY A 88 -23.64 3.93 27.03
N ALA A 89 -24.43 2.97 26.54
CA ALA A 89 -25.73 2.62 27.12
C ALA A 89 -25.61 1.82 28.45
N ILE A 90 -24.62 0.94 28.55
CA ILE A 90 -24.41 0.09 29.73
C ILE A 90 -23.87 0.89 30.92
N ILE A 91 -23.06 1.93 30.65
CA ILE A 91 -22.29 2.65 31.67
C ILE A 91 -23.10 3.79 32.32
N ARG A 92 -24.42 3.64 32.52
CA ARG A 92 -25.19 4.60 33.34
C ARG A 92 -24.83 4.54 34.85
N LYS A 93 -24.01 3.58 35.29
CA LYS A 93 -23.41 3.53 36.65
C LYS A 93 -21.96 4.03 36.73
N GLY A 94 -21.29 4.34 35.63
CA GLY A 94 -19.93 4.89 35.60
C GLY A 94 -19.93 6.33 35.06
N GLY A 95 -19.04 7.17 35.56
CA GLY A 95 -18.96 8.57 35.13
C GLY A 95 -18.79 8.74 33.60
N ILE A 96 -19.17 9.93 33.11
CA ILE A 96 -19.23 10.33 31.68
C ILE A 96 -17.95 10.01 30.88
N GLY A 97 -16.80 9.88 31.56
CA GLY A 97 -15.49 9.69 30.94
C GLY A 97 -15.10 8.27 30.54
N MET A 98 -15.65 7.21 31.15
CA MET A 98 -15.19 5.83 30.87
C MET A 98 -15.39 5.37 29.41
N PRO A 99 -16.57 5.55 28.78
CA PRO A 99 -16.73 5.21 27.36
C PRO A 99 -15.88 6.12 26.45
N ALA A 100 -15.65 7.38 26.84
CA ALA A 100 -14.82 8.31 26.08
C ALA A 100 -13.34 7.89 26.07
N VAL A 101 -12.78 7.51 27.22
CA VAL A 101 -11.38 7.05 27.33
C VAL A 101 -11.17 5.77 26.51
N VAL A 102 -12.09 4.80 26.61
CA VAL A 102 -12.00 3.55 25.83
C VAL A 102 -12.04 3.84 24.32
N SER A 103 -12.89 4.78 23.88
CA SER A 103 -12.95 5.22 22.48
C SER A 103 -11.62 5.81 21.99
N VAL A 104 -10.99 6.70 22.78
CA VAL A 104 -9.70 7.31 22.44
C VAL A 104 -8.60 6.25 22.34
N VAL A 105 -8.53 5.31 23.28
CA VAL A 105 -7.52 4.24 23.26
C VAL A 105 -7.68 3.36 22.01
N LEU A 106 -8.92 2.96 21.67
CA LEU A 106 -9.18 2.18 20.46
C LEU A 106 -8.89 2.97 19.18
N PHE A 107 -9.15 4.29 19.18
CA PHE A 107 -8.83 5.17 18.07
C PHE A 107 -7.32 5.26 17.83
N ILE A 108 -6.51 5.41 18.89
CA ILE A 108 -5.05 5.40 18.80
C ILE A 108 -4.55 4.05 18.26
N ALA A 109 -5.08 2.94 18.77
CA ALA A 109 -4.71 1.61 18.28
C ALA A 109 -5.04 1.44 16.79
N TYR A 110 -6.21 1.89 16.36
CA TYR A 110 -6.60 1.92 14.95
C TYR A 110 -5.62 2.76 14.11
N TYR A 111 -5.29 3.97 14.56
CA TYR A 111 -4.37 4.87 13.86
C TYR A 111 -2.96 4.29 13.72
N LEU A 112 -2.46 3.58 14.73
CA LEU A 112 -1.16 2.90 14.69
C LEU A 112 -1.15 1.79 13.62
N ILE A 113 -2.19 0.97 13.59
CA ILE A 113 -2.32 -0.11 12.59
C ILE A 113 -2.49 0.46 11.17
N ASP A 114 -3.31 1.51 11.02
CA ASP A 114 -3.51 2.21 9.75
C ASP A 114 -2.20 2.84 9.23
N THR A 115 -1.43 3.46 10.11
CA THR A 115 -0.12 4.03 9.78
C THR A 115 0.88 2.94 9.39
N ALA A 116 0.88 1.80 10.08
CA ALA A 116 1.70 0.64 9.70
C ALA A 116 1.30 0.09 8.33
N GLY A 117 0.00 -0.07 8.06
CA GLY A 117 -0.54 -0.47 6.74
C GLY A 117 -0.13 0.50 5.64
N GLN A 118 -0.16 1.82 5.92
CA GLN A 118 0.31 2.85 4.98
C GLN A 118 1.79 2.73 4.65
N LYS A 119 2.64 2.38 5.62
CA LYS A 119 4.07 2.13 5.37
C LYS A 119 4.26 0.92 4.45
N LEU A 120 3.50 -0.17 4.66
CA LEU A 120 3.56 -1.38 3.84
C LEU A 120 3.08 -1.16 2.39
N VAL A 121 2.08 -0.29 2.20
CA VAL A 121 1.69 0.09 0.84
C VAL A 121 2.75 1.00 0.23
N LYS A 122 3.29 1.97 0.97
CA LYS A 122 4.31 2.89 0.46
C LYS A 122 5.59 2.18 0.03
N SER A 123 6.01 1.10 0.70
CA SER A 123 7.15 0.27 0.28
C SER A 123 6.91 -0.51 -1.01
N GLY A 124 5.66 -0.62 -1.48
CA GLY A 124 5.33 -1.32 -2.73
C GLY A 124 5.12 -2.83 -2.55
N GLU A 125 5.26 -3.33 -1.33
CA GLU A 125 5.05 -4.74 -1.00
C GLU A 125 3.57 -5.14 -1.07
N TRP A 126 2.67 -4.21 -0.71
CA TRP A 126 1.23 -4.46 -0.62
C TRP A 126 0.44 -3.49 -1.50
N GLU A 127 -0.65 -3.98 -2.10
CA GLU A 127 -1.58 -3.12 -2.83
C GLU A 127 -2.37 -2.22 -1.88
N ALA A 128 -2.77 -1.04 -2.40
CA ALA A 128 -3.50 -0.02 -1.66
C ALA A 128 -4.78 -0.55 -1.00
N ILE A 129 -5.53 -1.42 -1.69
CA ILE A 129 -6.77 -1.97 -1.14
C ILE A 129 -6.51 -2.82 0.11
N TYR A 130 -5.48 -3.66 0.11
CA TYR A 130 -5.19 -4.56 1.22
C TYR A 130 -4.54 -3.83 2.38
N GLY A 131 -3.57 -2.96 2.11
CA GLY A 131 -2.88 -2.26 3.19
C GLY A 131 -3.72 -1.19 3.87
N MET A 132 -4.66 -0.52 3.15
CA MET A 132 -5.55 0.46 3.78
C MET A 132 -6.72 -0.20 4.51
N SER A 133 -7.30 -1.27 3.96
CA SER A 133 -8.41 -1.98 4.63
C SER A 133 -7.98 -2.89 5.77
N LEU A 134 -6.67 -3.12 5.94
CA LEU A 134 -6.12 -3.97 7.01
C LEU A 134 -6.56 -3.51 8.40
N SER A 135 -6.54 -2.20 8.66
CA SER A 135 -6.98 -1.63 9.94
C SER A 135 -8.46 -1.94 10.21
N THR A 136 -9.35 -1.73 9.23
CA THR A 136 -10.78 -2.07 9.34
C THR A 136 -11.03 -3.57 9.49
N VAL A 137 -10.30 -4.42 8.76
CA VAL A 137 -10.44 -5.89 8.81
C VAL A 137 -10.00 -6.45 10.17
N VAL A 138 -9.00 -5.84 10.80
CA VAL A 138 -8.57 -6.20 12.16
C VAL A 138 -9.55 -5.64 13.20
N LEU A 139 -10.01 -4.40 13.01
CA LEU A 139 -10.90 -3.72 13.95
C LEU A 139 -12.30 -4.35 13.99
N LEU A 140 -12.84 -4.82 12.87
CA LEU A 140 -14.20 -5.37 12.80
C LEU A 140 -14.43 -6.59 13.71
N PRO A 141 -13.63 -7.67 13.67
CA PRO A 141 -13.79 -8.80 14.59
C PRO A 141 -13.45 -8.41 16.04
N LEU A 142 -12.46 -7.54 16.25
CA LEU A 142 -12.12 -7.03 17.58
C LEU A 142 -13.29 -6.24 18.18
N GLY A 143 -13.93 -5.39 17.37
CA GLY A 143 -15.06 -4.56 17.73
C GLY A 143 -16.30 -5.36 18.06
N ILE A 144 -16.69 -6.30 17.18
CA ILE A 144 -17.81 -7.22 17.44
C ILE A 144 -17.58 -7.99 18.74
N PHE A 145 -16.36 -8.50 18.94
CA PHE A 145 -16.03 -9.23 20.15
C PHE A 145 -16.10 -8.35 21.40
N LEU A 146 -15.53 -7.14 21.36
CA LEU A 146 -15.59 -6.16 22.44
C LEU A 146 -17.04 -5.78 22.78
N THR A 147 -17.88 -5.55 21.76
CA THR A 147 -19.29 -5.24 21.93
C THR A 147 -20.04 -6.38 22.62
N VAL A 148 -19.88 -7.62 22.17
CA VAL A 148 -20.56 -8.78 22.79
C VAL A 148 -20.13 -8.96 24.25
N LYS A 149 -18.83 -8.80 24.54
CA LYS A 149 -18.31 -8.94 25.91
C LYS A 149 -18.75 -7.78 26.81
N ALA A 150 -18.83 -6.58 26.28
CA ALA A 150 -19.32 -5.41 27.00
C ALA A 150 -20.80 -5.56 27.37
N VAL A 151 -21.63 -6.10 26.47
CA VAL A 151 -23.07 -6.33 26.68
C VAL A 151 -23.34 -7.43 27.71
N ASN A 152 -22.52 -8.49 27.76
CA ASN A 152 -22.74 -9.64 28.65
C ASN A 152 -22.07 -9.52 30.05
N ASP A 153 -21.90 -8.31 30.57
CA ASP A 153 -21.75 -8.04 32.02
C ASP A 153 -20.50 -8.57 32.77
N SER A 154 -19.35 -8.79 32.11
CA SER A 154 -18.17 -9.34 32.80
C SER A 154 -16.92 -8.47 32.68
N THR A 155 -16.60 -7.77 33.79
CA THR A 155 -15.24 -7.33 34.17
C THR A 155 -14.34 -6.94 32.99
N LEU A 156 -14.63 -5.77 32.40
CA LEU A 156 -13.90 -5.17 31.27
C LEU A 156 -12.38 -5.00 31.49
N PHE A 157 -11.87 -5.26 32.71
CA PHE A 157 -10.49 -5.02 33.15
C PHE A 157 -9.64 -6.26 33.45
N ASN A 158 -10.05 -7.47 33.05
CA ASN A 158 -9.15 -8.63 33.13
C ASN A 158 -8.18 -8.65 31.93
N PHE A 159 -6.97 -8.10 32.10
CA PHE A 159 -5.90 -8.07 31.09
C PHE A 159 -5.58 -9.46 30.50
N GLU A 160 -5.74 -10.52 31.31
CA GLU A 160 -5.60 -11.91 30.87
C GLU A 160 -6.63 -12.32 29.80
N SER A 161 -7.87 -11.83 29.89
CA SER A 161 -8.88 -12.07 28.85
C SER A 161 -8.47 -11.42 27.52
N TYR A 162 -7.80 -10.26 27.56
CA TYR A 162 -7.33 -9.58 26.36
C TYR A 162 -6.19 -10.35 25.68
N LEU A 163 -5.24 -10.88 26.47
CA LEU A 163 -4.15 -11.73 25.98
C LEU A 163 -4.64 -13.05 25.38
N ALA A 164 -5.64 -13.69 26.01
CA ALA A 164 -6.26 -14.90 25.47
C ALA A 164 -6.98 -14.63 24.14
N VAL A 165 -7.58 -13.45 23.97
CA VAL A 165 -8.26 -13.00 22.75
C VAL A 165 -7.28 -12.70 21.64
N ILE A 166 -6.17 -12.01 21.92
CA ILE A 166 -5.08 -11.79 20.95
C ILE A 166 -4.51 -13.13 20.50
N LYS A 167 -4.26 -14.07 21.43
CA LYS A 167 -3.84 -15.44 21.09
C LYS A 167 -4.88 -16.16 20.24
N LYS A 168 -6.17 -16.08 20.57
CA LYS A 168 -7.23 -16.75 19.81
C LYS A 168 -7.37 -16.14 18.41
N LEU A 169 -7.36 -14.81 18.27
CA LEU A 169 -7.40 -14.10 16.99
C LEU A 169 -6.18 -14.40 16.12
N LEU A 170 -4.97 -14.42 16.70
CA LEU A 170 -3.74 -14.85 16.00
C LEU A 170 -3.77 -16.34 15.62
N ASN A 171 -4.50 -17.17 16.38
CA ASN A 171 -4.65 -18.60 16.10
C ASN A 171 -5.82 -18.94 15.16
N ILE A 172 -6.53 -17.95 14.60
CA ILE A 172 -7.54 -18.15 13.56
C ILE A 172 -6.85 -18.47 12.22
N LYS A 173 -6.39 -19.72 12.12
CA LYS A 173 -5.91 -20.40 10.90
C LYS A 173 -7.00 -20.48 9.81
N ILE A 174 -8.27 -20.20 10.16
CA ILE A 174 -9.44 -20.15 9.25
C ILE A 174 -9.51 -18.83 8.47
N LEU A 175 -9.30 -17.69 9.12
CA LEU A 175 -9.36 -16.36 8.49
C LEU A 175 -8.17 -16.20 7.53
N TRP A 176 -6.98 -16.71 7.92
CA TRP A 176 -5.84 -16.83 7.02
C TRP A 176 -6.12 -17.74 5.82
N ARG A 177 -6.87 -18.86 5.99
CA ARG A 177 -7.30 -19.72 4.86
C ARG A 177 -8.33 -19.05 3.96
N PHE A 178 -9.29 -18.31 4.52
CA PHE A 178 -10.37 -17.66 3.78
C PHE A 178 -9.86 -16.43 3.02
N ILE A 179 -9.04 -15.60 3.67
CA ILE A 179 -8.32 -14.48 3.05
C ILE A 179 -7.41 -15.03 1.95
N ARG A 180 -6.58 -16.05 2.21
CA ARG A 180 -5.70 -16.66 1.18
C ARG A 180 -6.46 -17.15 -0.06
N ARG A 181 -7.65 -17.74 0.11
CA ARG A 181 -8.50 -18.20 -1.01
C ARG A 181 -9.08 -17.04 -1.82
N LYS A 182 -9.50 -15.95 -1.18
CA LYS A 182 -10.05 -14.77 -1.89
C LYS A 182 -8.94 -13.91 -2.53
N LEU A 183 -7.80 -13.75 -1.85
CA LEU A 183 -6.57 -13.11 -2.35
C LEU A 183 -6.04 -13.82 -3.61
N SER A 184 -6.02 -15.16 -3.61
CA SER A 184 -5.51 -15.96 -4.75
C SER A 184 -6.33 -15.80 -6.05
N ARG A 185 -7.61 -15.43 -5.94
CA ARG A 185 -8.49 -15.17 -7.09
C ARG A 185 -8.33 -13.74 -7.61
N PHE A 186 -8.04 -12.81 -6.71
CA PHE A 186 -7.79 -11.41 -7.06
C PHE A 186 -6.41 -11.22 -7.72
N PHE A 187 -5.37 -11.86 -7.17
CA PHE A 187 -4.00 -11.84 -7.73
C PHE A 187 -3.94 -12.39 -9.17
N ARG A 188 -4.78 -13.38 -9.48
CA ARG A 188 -4.91 -13.92 -10.84
C ARG A 188 -5.47 -12.91 -11.85
N ARG A 189 -6.36 -12.00 -11.42
CA ARG A 189 -6.93 -10.96 -12.29
C ARG A 189 -5.92 -9.85 -12.59
N LEU A 190 -5.01 -9.55 -11.67
CA LEU A 190 -3.95 -8.56 -11.90
C LEU A 190 -2.85 -9.09 -12.82
N LYS A 191 -2.51 -10.38 -12.71
CA LYS A 191 -1.57 -11.02 -13.64
C LYS A 191 -2.11 -11.08 -15.08
N GLN A 192 -3.43 -11.05 -15.26
CA GLN A 192 -4.08 -11.09 -16.57
C GLN A 192 -4.22 -9.70 -17.23
N LYS A 193 -4.11 -8.60 -16.46
CA LYS A 193 -4.18 -7.23 -16.99
C LYS A 193 -2.80 -6.68 -17.43
N ASN A 194 -1.74 -7.47 -17.24
CA ASN A 194 -0.34 -7.12 -17.55
C ASN A 194 0.28 -8.06 -18.60
N LYS A 195 -0.55 -8.85 -19.29
CA LYS A 195 -0.25 -9.54 -20.54
C LYS A 195 -1.09 -8.88 -21.64
#